data_AF-A0A834Y7T8-F1
#
_entry.id   AF-A0A834Y7T8-F1
#
_cell.length_a   1.000
_cell.length_b   1.000
_cell.length_c   1.000
_cell.angle_alpha   90.00
_cell.angle_beta   90.00
_cell.angle_gamma   90.00
#
_symmetry.space_group_name_H-M   'P 1'
#
loop_
_entity.id
_entity.type
_entity.pdbx_description
1 polymer ?
#
loop_
_entity_poly.entity_id
_entity_poly.type
_entity_poly.pdbx_seq_one_letter_code
_entity_poly.pdbx_strand_id
1 'polypeptide(L)'
;MGSRQAPLGVLFYVFFGVCALCHSFVIGAETNQTAYLLVNASEASGRPIPETLFGLFFEEINHAGAGGIWAELVNNRGFEAGGPNTPSNINPWSVIGDQSSVIISTDRTSCFNRNKVALRMEVLCDTEGTNICPAGGVGIYNPGYWGMNIEQGKTYKVVLYVKSLELINVTVSLASSNGSQTLSSSNIIAASSDVSNWTKVEVLLESKATDHNSRLQLTTTRKGVIWFDQVSAMPLDTYKGHGFRKELVEMLVSLKPRFIRFPGGCFVEGEWLRNAFRWRETIGPWEERPGHFGDVWMYWTDDGLGYFEFLQLSEDLDALPIWVFNNGISHNDQVDTASVLPFVQEILDSIEFARGDPDSTWGSVRAAMGHPEPFDLRYVAIGNEDCSKKNYRGNYLKFYYAIKGAYPDINIISNCDGSSRKLDHPADLYDFHIYTSANNMFSMAHQFDHTPRTGPKAFVSEYAVTGKDAVTGSFLAALAEAGFLIGLERNSDVVEMASYAPLFVNANDRRWNPDAIVFNSWQQYGTPSYWVQQFFAESSGATILNATLHENSPTSLFASAITWQNLKDDSNYLRIKVSELALI
;
A
#
# COMPACT_ATOMS: atom_id res chain seq x y z
N MET A 1 57.52 -20.16 -65.48
CA MET A 1 57.05 -20.12 -66.89
C MET A 1 55.55 -19.89 -66.87
N GLY A 2 55.09 -18.84 -67.56
CA GLY A 2 53.68 -18.42 -67.69
C GLY A 2 53.20 -17.57 -66.51
N SER A 3 52.55 -16.41 -66.65
CA SER A 3 52.13 -15.65 -67.84
C SER A 3 51.72 -14.23 -67.42
N ARG A 4 52.32 -13.25 -68.11
CA ARG A 4 51.84 -11.92 -68.57
C ARG A 4 50.82 -11.08 -67.78
N GLN A 5 51.26 -9.84 -67.60
CA GLN A 5 50.55 -8.59 -67.30
C GLN A 5 49.51 -8.18 -68.36
N ALA A 6 48.48 -7.45 -67.93
CA ALA A 6 47.83 -6.32 -68.63
C ALA A 6 47.06 -5.45 -67.60
N PRO A 7 46.84 -4.14 -67.86
CA PRO A 7 47.17 -3.11 -66.86
C PRO A 7 45.99 -2.28 -66.31
N LEU A 8 46.31 -1.54 -65.24
CA LEU A 8 45.58 -0.39 -64.69
C LEU A 8 45.10 0.58 -65.78
N GLY A 9 43.81 0.90 -65.71
CA GLY A 9 43.23 2.06 -66.38
C GLY A 9 41.72 1.99 -66.31
N VAL A 10 41.08 3.04 -65.78
CA VAL A 10 39.62 3.18 -65.59
C VAL A 10 39.07 2.59 -64.29
N LEU A 11 39.52 3.11 -63.15
CA LEU A 11 38.75 3.03 -61.89
C LEU A 11 38.90 4.32 -61.06
N PHE A 12 38.77 5.47 -61.72
CA PHE A 12 38.84 6.79 -61.07
C PHE A 12 37.68 7.75 -61.44
N TYR A 13 36.59 7.24 -62.01
CA TYR A 13 35.40 8.06 -62.36
C TYR A 13 34.04 7.45 -61.97
N VAL A 14 33.98 6.52 -61.00
CA VAL A 14 32.69 6.02 -60.48
C VAL A 14 32.45 6.39 -59.00
N PHE A 15 33.45 6.91 -58.29
CA PHE A 15 33.30 7.23 -56.86
C PHE A 15 32.82 8.66 -56.53
N PHE A 16 32.68 9.54 -57.53
CA PHE A 16 32.13 10.90 -57.32
C PHE A 16 30.68 11.09 -57.82
N GLY A 17 30.07 10.05 -58.40
CA GLY A 17 28.67 10.08 -58.88
C GLY A 17 27.63 9.51 -57.91
N VAL A 18 28.04 8.83 -56.84
CA VAL A 18 27.11 8.20 -55.87
C VAL A 18 27.01 8.99 -54.55
N CYS A 19 27.96 9.88 -54.25
CA CYS A 19 27.86 10.77 -53.08
C CYS A 19 27.02 12.03 -53.34
N ALA A 20 26.60 12.31 -54.57
CA ALA A 20 25.73 13.46 -54.90
C ALA A 20 24.25 13.07 -55.10
N LEU A 21 23.89 11.79 -54.98
CA LEU A 21 22.50 11.29 -55.07
C LEU A 21 21.94 10.74 -53.74
N CYS A 22 22.72 10.76 -52.66
CA CYS A 22 22.26 10.42 -51.30
C CYS A 22 22.20 11.66 -50.37
N HIS A 23 22.07 12.86 -50.92
CA HIS A 23 21.81 14.11 -50.16
C HIS A 23 20.49 14.79 -50.55
N SER A 24 19.64 14.08 -51.29
CA SER A 24 18.29 14.51 -51.62
C SER A 24 17.32 13.49 -51.02
N PHE A 25 16.42 13.95 -50.15
CA PHE A 25 15.44 13.18 -49.37
C PHE A 25 15.90 12.62 -48.01
N VAL A 26 16.29 13.50 -47.09
CA VAL A 26 15.51 13.73 -45.84
C VAL A 26 15.71 15.20 -45.45
N ILE A 27 15.09 16.10 -46.21
CA ILE A 27 14.55 17.32 -45.59
C ILE A 27 13.08 16.97 -45.38
N GLY A 28 12.81 16.15 -44.36
CA GLY A 28 11.50 16.23 -43.74
C GLY A 28 11.47 17.62 -43.13
N ALA A 29 10.71 18.53 -43.73
CA ALA A 29 10.36 19.75 -43.03
C ALA A 29 9.76 19.29 -41.69
N GLU A 30 10.40 19.62 -40.57
CA GLU A 30 9.69 19.69 -39.30
C GLU A 30 8.63 20.79 -39.51
N THR A 31 7.48 20.42 -40.07
CA THR A 31 6.32 21.29 -40.05
C THR A 31 6.00 21.47 -38.58
N ASN A 32 6.25 22.66 -38.03
CA ASN A 32 5.76 23.05 -36.70
C ASN A 32 4.27 22.68 -36.63
N GLN A 33 3.96 21.57 -35.95
CA GLN A 33 2.58 21.19 -35.73
C GLN A 33 2.02 22.17 -34.71
N THR A 34 1.13 23.04 -35.17
CA THR A 34 0.45 23.99 -34.29
C THR A 34 -0.89 23.38 -33.90
N ALA A 35 -1.09 23.15 -32.60
CA ALA A 35 -2.39 22.79 -32.03
C ALA A 35 -3.01 24.03 -31.35
N TYR A 36 -4.32 24.19 -31.48
CA TYR A 36 -5.07 25.27 -30.84
C TYR A 36 -6.11 24.67 -29.88
N LEU A 37 -6.07 25.06 -28.61
CA LEU A 37 -7.10 24.72 -27.64
C LEU A 37 -8.02 25.92 -27.43
N LEU A 38 -9.28 25.80 -27.85
CA LEU A 38 -10.31 26.79 -27.58
C LEU A 38 -11.05 26.41 -26.29
N VAL A 39 -10.92 27.24 -25.25
CA VAL A 39 -11.59 27.04 -23.96
C VAL A 39 -12.73 28.04 -23.80
N ASN A 40 -13.95 27.55 -23.59
CA ASN A 40 -15.07 28.39 -23.20
C ASN A 40 -15.04 28.63 -21.68
N ALA A 41 -14.56 29.79 -21.27
CA ALA A 41 -14.45 30.17 -19.85
C ALA A 41 -15.77 30.70 -19.24
N SER A 42 -16.91 30.58 -19.95
CA SER A 42 -18.21 30.92 -19.39
C SER A 42 -18.65 29.88 -18.36
N GLU A 43 -18.95 30.30 -17.13
CA GLU A 43 -19.44 29.41 -16.06
C GLU A 43 -20.67 28.60 -16.49
N ALA A 44 -21.57 29.19 -17.29
CA ALA A 44 -22.77 28.51 -17.78
C ALA A 44 -22.48 27.33 -18.73
N SER A 45 -21.24 27.21 -19.22
CA SER A 45 -20.81 26.11 -20.10
C SER A 45 -20.03 25.01 -19.37
N GLY A 46 -19.72 25.24 -18.10
CA GLY A 46 -19.00 24.28 -17.26
C GLY A 46 -19.93 23.26 -16.61
N ARG A 47 -19.36 22.11 -16.22
CA ARG A 47 -20.06 21.06 -15.47
C ARG A 47 -19.25 20.74 -14.20
N PRO A 48 -19.89 20.56 -13.04
CA PRO A 48 -19.18 20.14 -11.84
C PRO A 48 -18.57 18.74 -12.01
N ILE A 49 -17.33 18.60 -11.60
CA ILE A 49 -16.64 17.33 -11.39
C ILE A 49 -17.02 16.82 -9.98
N PRO A 50 -17.27 15.51 -9.79
CA PRO A 50 -17.50 14.95 -8.47
C PRO A 50 -16.41 15.33 -7.47
N GLU A 51 -16.81 15.64 -6.24
CA GLU A 51 -15.87 15.90 -5.15
C GLU A 51 -15.03 14.67 -4.78
N THR A 52 -15.41 13.50 -5.29
CA THR A 52 -14.83 12.18 -5.03
C THR A 52 -13.94 11.70 -6.17
N LEU A 53 -13.69 12.50 -7.22
CA LEU A 53 -13.06 12.00 -8.45
C LEU A 53 -11.70 11.34 -8.21
N PHE A 54 -10.80 11.94 -7.44
CA PHE A 54 -9.47 11.39 -7.19
C PHE A 54 -9.25 11.01 -5.72
N GLY A 55 -8.76 9.78 -5.52
CA GLY A 55 -8.45 9.23 -4.21
C GLY A 55 -7.31 8.21 -4.26
N LEU A 56 -7.19 7.43 -3.20
CA LEU A 56 -6.13 6.44 -3.04
C LEU A 56 -6.66 5.02 -3.14
N PHE A 57 -5.84 4.14 -3.68
CA PHE A 57 -5.96 2.70 -3.52
C PHE A 57 -4.89 2.23 -2.52
N PHE A 58 -5.27 1.32 -1.61
CA PHE A 58 -4.34 0.69 -0.70
C PHE A 58 -4.64 -0.80 -0.58
N GLU A 59 -3.60 -1.62 -0.79
CA GLU A 59 -3.55 -3.00 -0.31
C GLU A 59 -2.19 -3.32 0.32
N GLU A 60 -2.12 -4.40 1.10
CA GLU A 60 -0.86 -4.91 1.65
C GLU A 60 -0.09 -5.67 0.56
N ILE A 61 0.56 -4.91 -0.32
CA ILE A 61 1.46 -5.33 -1.38
C ILE A 61 2.79 -4.60 -1.22
N ASN A 62 3.91 -5.19 -1.64
CA ASN A 62 5.21 -4.50 -1.67
C ASN A 62 5.65 -3.91 -0.32
N HIS A 63 5.19 -4.47 0.81
CA HIS A 63 5.35 -3.90 2.15
C HIS A 63 4.71 -2.52 2.32
N ALA A 64 3.60 -2.23 1.66
CA ALA A 64 2.90 -0.95 1.73
C ALA A 64 2.42 -0.61 3.16
N GLY A 65 1.95 -1.60 3.92
CA GLY A 65 1.54 -1.45 5.31
C GLY A 65 2.65 -1.87 6.26
N ALA A 66 2.83 -3.18 6.42
CA ALA A 66 3.85 -3.80 7.26
C ALA A 66 5.26 -3.58 6.69
N GLY A 67 6.03 -2.71 7.36
CA GLY A 67 7.33 -2.23 6.86
C GLY A 67 7.25 -1.01 5.96
N GLY A 68 6.02 -0.56 5.68
CA GLY A 68 5.70 0.64 4.92
C GLY A 68 5.06 1.68 5.81
N ILE A 69 3.86 2.14 5.49
CA ILE A 69 3.20 3.28 6.16
C ILE A 69 2.96 3.06 7.66
N TRP A 70 2.86 1.81 8.12
CA TRP A 70 2.76 1.48 9.54
C TRP A 70 4.13 1.54 10.22
N ALA A 71 4.24 2.25 11.35
CA ALA A 71 5.54 2.60 11.95
C ALA A 71 6.17 1.52 12.84
N GLU A 72 5.60 0.30 12.88
CA GLU A 72 6.24 -0.85 13.53
C GLU A 72 7.60 -1.14 12.86
N LEU A 73 8.66 -1.14 13.66
CA LEU A 73 10.01 -1.39 13.18
C LEU A 73 10.37 -2.88 13.22
N VAL A 74 9.72 -3.68 14.06
CA VAL A 74 10.03 -5.10 14.25
C VAL A 74 9.23 -5.95 13.28
N ASN A 75 9.94 -6.65 12.39
CA ASN A 75 9.32 -7.65 11.52
C ASN A 75 9.19 -8.99 12.28
N ASN A 76 8.08 -9.71 12.07
CA ASN A 76 7.79 -10.98 12.75
C ASN A 76 7.84 -10.82 14.29
N ARG A 77 7.17 -9.79 14.81
CA ARG A 77 7.17 -9.40 16.23
C ARG A 77 6.64 -10.45 17.19
N GLY A 78 5.67 -11.26 16.75
CA GLY A 78 5.05 -12.33 17.54
C GLY A 78 5.56 -13.74 17.19
N PHE A 79 6.57 -13.88 16.32
CA PHE A 79 7.12 -15.17 15.89
C PHE A 79 6.13 -16.11 15.16
N GLU A 80 4.96 -15.60 14.76
CA GLU A 80 3.89 -16.36 14.11
C GLU A 80 4.15 -16.61 12.62
N ALA A 81 5.12 -15.93 11.99
CA ALA A 81 5.35 -16.03 10.54
C ALA A 81 5.75 -17.42 10.04
N GLY A 82 6.21 -18.31 10.93
CA GLY A 82 6.47 -19.72 10.61
C GLY A 82 5.25 -20.64 10.65
N GLY A 83 4.07 -20.10 10.97
CA GLY A 83 2.84 -20.85 11.16
C GLY A 83 2.84 -21.70 12.44
N PRO A 84 1.96 -22.71 12.53
CA PRO A 84 1.70 -23.44 13.77
C PRO A 84 2.79 -24.46 14.15
N ASN A 85 3.82 -24.63 13.31
CA ASN A 85 4.88 -25.61 13.52
C ASN A 85 5.85 -25.15 14.62
N THR A 86 6.41 -26.10 15.38
CA THR A 86 7.45 -25.81 16.37
C THR A 86 8.70 -26.68 16.13
N PRO A 87 9.90 -26.09 16.02
CA PRO A 87 10.16 -24.65 16.03
C PRO A 87 9.53 -23.92 14.83
N SER A 88 8.87 -22.80 15.10
CA SER A 88 8.41 -21.81 14.13
C SER A 88 9.60 -21.06 13.55
N ASN A 89 9.45 -20.58 12.32
CA ASN A 89 10.37 -19.69 11.65
C ASN A 89 10.44 -18.34 12.36
N ILE A 90 11.63 -17.98 12.83
CA ILE A 90 11.89 -16.68 13.47
C ILE A 90 12.44 -15.63 12.49
N ASN A 91 12.63 -15.91 11.20
CA ASN A 91 13.11 -14.92 10.23
C ASN A 91 12.26 -13.61 10.30
N PRO A 92 12.86 -12.41 10.33
CA PRO A 92 14.28 -12.10 10.14
C PRO A 92 15.13 -12.04 11.43
N TRP A 93 14.61 -12.51 12.56
CA TRP A 93 15.39 -12.60 13.79
C TRP A 93 16.62 -13.50 13.59
N SER A 94 17.73 -13.09 14.19
CA SER A 94 19.03 -13.77 14.09
C SER A 94 19.74 -13.81 15.44
N VAL A 95 20.61 -14.80 15.61
CA VAL A 95 21.32 -15.05 16.87
C VAL A 95 22.54 -14.13 17.01
N ILE A 96 22.77 -13.60 18.21
CA ILE A 96 24.03 -12.99 18.66
C ILE A 96 24.73 -14.01 19.55
N GLY A 97 25.84 -14.57 19.08
CA GLY A 97 26.55 -15.67 19.74
C GLY A 97 26.52 -16.94 18.89
N ASP A 98 26.89 -18.07 19.50
CA ASP A 98 26.94 -19.38 18.86
C ASP A 98 26.31 -20.46 19.75
N GLN A 99 26.23 -21.69 19.25
CA GLN A 99 25.63 -22.82 19.98
C GLN A 99 26.35 -23.19 21.28
N SER A 100 27.59 -22.72 21.50
CA SER A 100 28.31 -22.93 22.76
C SER A 100 27.86 -21.95 23.85
N SER A 101 27.21 -20.84 23.47
CA SER A 101 26.86 -19.74 24.35
C SER A 101 25.36 -19.46 24.43
N VAL A 102 24.59 -19.75 23.37
CA VAL A 102 23.13 -19.55 23.34
C VAL A 102 22.44 -20.54 22.40
N ILE A 103 21.29 -21.05 22.82
CA ILE A 103 20.39 -21.88 22.01
C ILE A 103 19.05 -21.16 21.88
N ILE A 104 18.61 -20.96 20.64
CA ILE A 104 17.33 -20.34 20.31
C ILE A 104 16.38 -21.40 19.74
N SER A 105 15.16 -21.44 20.27
CA SER A 105 14.05 -22.21 19.72
C SER A 105 12.75 -21.43 19.88
N THR A 106 11.65 -22.00 19.39
CA THR A 106 10.30 -21.50 19.66
C THR A 106 9.43 -22.64 20.17
N ASP A 107 8.48 -22.31 21.02
CA ASP A 107 7.49 -23.24 21.56
C ASP A 107 6.10 -22.60 21.60
N ARG A 108 5.08 -23.32 22.09
CA ARG A 108 3.68 -22.85 22.13
C ARG A 108 3.27 -22.35 23.52
N THR A 109 4.17 -21.67 24.23
CA THR A 109 3.94 -21.28 25.64
C THR A 109 3.41 -19.87 25.83
N SER A 110 3.19 -19.10 24.75
CA SER A 110 2.64 -17.74 24.83
C SER A 110 1.38 -17.65 25.70
N CYS A 111 1.18 -16.50 26.35
CA CYS A 111 -0.05 -16.19 27.08
C CYS A 111 -1.23 -15.84 26.16
N PHE A 112 -1.01 -15.61 24.87
CA PHE A 112 -2.06 -15.21 23.94
C PHE A 112 -2.74 -16.42 23.29
N ASN A 113 -4.07 -16.45 23.34
CA ASN A 113 -4.82 -17.61 22.83
C ASN A 113 -4.75 -17.74 21.30
N ARG A 114 -4.62 -16.62 20.58
CA ARG A 114 -4.55 -16.58 19.12
C ARG A 114 -3.11 -16.55 18.58
N ASN A 115 -2.17 -16.08 19.39
CA ASN A 115 -0.75 -16.00 19.07
C ASN A 115 -0.02 -16.93 20.02
N LYS A 116 0.18 -18.19 19.64
CA LYS A 116 0.65 -19.21 20.59
C LYS A 116 2.16 -19.32 20.61
N VAL A 117 2.87 -18.82 19.60
CA VAL A 117 4.30 -19.02 19.46
C VAL A 117 5.04 -18.06 20.38
N ALA A 118 6.02 -18.58 21.12
CA ALA A 118 6.94 -17.77 21.91
C ALA A 118 8.38 -18.17 21.57
N LEU A 119 9.29 -17.20 21.57
CA LEU A 119 10.72 -17.47 21.42
C LEU A 119 11.30 -17.88 22.77
N ARG A 120 12.00 -19.01 22.80
CA ARG A 120 12.75 -19.52 23.95
C ARG A 120 14.24 -19.33 23.71
N MET A 121 14.88 -18.55 24.56
CA MET A 121 16.32 -18.30 24.57
C MET A 121 16.96 -18.97 25.78
N GLU A 122 17.81 -19.95 25.54
CA GLU A 122 18.61 -20.63 26.58
C GLU A 122 20.06 -20.17 26.49
N VAL A 123 20.51 -19.42 27.49
CA VAL A 123 21.84 -18.86 27.59
C VAL A 123 22.71 -19.81 28.41
N LEU A 124 23.82 -20.24 27.81
CA LEU A 124 24.73 -21.26 28.36
C LEU A 124 25.99 -20.67 29.00
N CYS A 125 26.29 -19.40 28.71
CA CYS A 125 27.42 -18.67 29.28
C CYS A 125 26.96 -17.78 30.46
N ASP A 126 27.90 -17.34 31.29
CA ASP A 126 27.66 -16.34 32.35
C ASP A 126 28.80 -15.30 32.42
N THR A 127 28.68 -14.33 33.31
CA THR A 127 29.71 -13.36 33.66
C THR A 127 30.94 -13.97 34.35
N GLU A 128 30.77 -15.13 34.98
CA GLU A 128 31.81 -15.87 35.69
C GLU A 128 31.75 -17.37 35.36
N GLY A 129 32.81 -18.11 35.67
CA GLY A 129 32.87 -19.56 35.47
C GLY A 129 33.60 -19.98 34.20
N THR A 130 33.31 -21.20 33.71
CA THR A 130 34.07 -21.84 32.63
C THR A 130 33.59 -21.47 31.23
N ASN A 131 32.34 -21.01 31.08
CA ASN A 131 31.77 -20.55 29.82
C ASN A 131 31.39 -19.07 29.98
N ILE A 132 32.29 -18.17 29.61
CA ILE A 132 32.15 -16.73 29.86
C ILE A 132 31.49 -16.05 28.66
N CYS A 133 30.46 -15.26 28.90
CA CYS A 133 29.80 -14.51 27.82
C CYS A 133 30.73 -13.41 27.26
N PRO A 134 30.66 -13.12 25.95
CA PRO A 134 31.31 -11.93 25.37
C PRO A 134 30.86 -10.64 26.06
N ALA A 135 31.68 -9.59 25.99
CA ALA A 135 31.41 -8.32 26.66
C ALA A 135 30.07 -7.65 26.27
N GLY A 136 29.58 -7.87 25.05
CA GLY A 136 28.26 -7.40 24.58
C GLY A 136 27.08 -8.33 24.89
N GLY A 137 27.34 -9.46 25.56
CA GLY A 137 26.38 -10.53 25.78
C GLY A 137 26.08 -11.38 24.55
N VAL A 138 25.16 -12.32 24.74
CA VAL A 138 24.58 -13.16 23.69
C VAL A 138 23.06 -12.98 23.68
N GLY A 139 22.41 -13.34 22.57
CA GLY A 139 20.95 -13.27 22.46
C GLY A 139 20.47 -13.24 21.02
N ILE A 140 19.57 -12.31 20.71
CA ILE A 140 18.95 -12.19 19.38
C ILE A 140 18.88 -10.74 18.91
N TYR A 141 18.75 -10.55 17.60
CA TYR A 141 18.45 -9.26 17.00
C TYR A 141 17.41 -9.35 15.88
N ASN A 142 16.71 -8.25 15.65
CA ASN A 142 15.79 -8.07 14.51
C ASN A 142 16.27 -6.88 13.66
N PRO A 143 16.54 -7.08 12.36
CA PRO A 143 16.95 -6.01 11.46
C PRO A 143 15.78 -5.13 10.99
N GLY A 144 14.55 -5.41 11.42
CA GLY A 144 13.33 -4.78 10.92
C GLY A 144 13.09 -5.13 9.46
N TYR A 145 12.61 -4.13 8.72
CA TYR A 145 12.32 -4.24 7.29
C TYR A 145 13.51 -3.70 6.48
N TRP A 146 14.57 -4.52 6.38
CA TRP A 146 15.87 -4.18 5.76
C TRP A 146 16.55 -2.95 6.39
N GLY A 147 16.45 -2.82 7.71
CA GLY A 147 16.99 -1.72 8.48
C GLY A 147 15.90 -0.94 9.22
N MET A 148 16.25 -0.44 10.40
CA MET A 148 15.43 0.49 11.16
C MET A 148 16.01 1.90 11.04
N ASN A 149 15.18 2.88 10.68
CA ASN A 149 15.59 4.28 10.69
C ASN A 149 15.55 4.84 12.12
N ILE A 150 16.72 4.88 12.75
CA ILE A 150 16.90 5.42 14.09
C ILE A 150 17.54 6.80 13.97
N GLU A 151 16.92 7.83 14.53
CA GLU A 151 17.36 9.21 14.42
C GLU A 151 17.78 9.76 15.79
N GLN A 152 18.89 10.50 15.82
CA GLN A 152 19.40 11.14 17.02
C GLN A 152 18.33 12.02 17.69
N GLY A 153 18.19 11.88 19.01
CA GLY A 153 17.24 12.66 19.83
C GLY A 153 15.79 12.18 19.75
N LYS A 154 15.45 11.25 18.85
CA LYS A 154 14.13 10.61 18.84
C LYS A 154 14.05 9.50 19.87
N THR A 155 12.84 9.29 20.38
CA THR A 155 12.53 8.25 21.36
C THR A 155 11.70 7.16 20.73
N TYR A 156 12.11 5.92 20.97
CA TYR A 156 11.46 4.71 20.50
C TYR A 156 10.92 3.95 21.70
N LYS A 157 9.64 3.57 21.64
CA LYS A 157 9.01 2.73 22.66
C LYS A 157 9.15 1.28 22.24
N VAL A 158 9.85 0.50 23.05
CA VAL A 158 9.95 -0.95 22.89
C VAL A 158 9.04 -1.61 23.92
N VAL A 159 8.15 -2.46 23.44
CA VAL A 159 7.22 -3.25 24.26
C VAL A 159 7.48 -4.71 23.98
N LEU A 160 7.56 -5.54 25.02
CA LEU A 160 7.69 -6.98 24.88
C LEU A 160 7.03 -7.70 26.06
N TYR A 161 6.71 -8.96 25.85
CA TYR A 161 6.34 -9.89 26.92
C TYR A 161 7.54 -10.77 27.23
N VAL A 162 7.84 -10.91 28.53
CA VAL A 162 8.95 -11.71 29.01
C VAL A 162 8.50 -12.69 30.08
N LYS A 163 9.12 -13.87 30.10
CA LYS A 163 8.95 -14.86 31.15
C LYS A 163 10.29 -15.55 31.43
N SER A 164 10.58 -15.83 32.70
CA SER A 164 11.73 -16.63 33.11
C SER A 164 11.48 -17.26 34.49
N LEU A 165 12.12 -18.39 34.76
CA LEU A 165 12.14 -19.01 36.10
C LEU A 165 13.28 -18.47 36.97
N GLU A 166 14.16 -17.67 36.38
CA GLU A 166 15.37 -17.14 37.00
C GLU A 166 15.34 -15.61 36.99
N LEU A 167 16.30 -14.97 37.68
CA LEU A 167 16.47 -13.53 37.61
C LEU A 167 16.96 -13.15 36.21
N ILE A 168 16.30 -12.20 35.56
CA ILE A 168 16.69 -11.72 34.24
C ILE A 168 17.44 -10.38 34.33
N ASN A 169 18.44 -10.22 33.47
CA ASN A 169 19.06 -8.93 33.17
C ASN A 169 19.26 -8.87 31.65
N VAL A 170 18.27 -8.34 30.95
CA VAL A 170 18.26 -8.26 29.48
C VAL A 170 18.54 -6.83 29.05
N THR A 171 19.59 -6.63 28.27
CA THR A 171 19.86 -5.37 27.60
C THR A 171 19.00 -5.30 26.34
N VAL A 172 18.09 -4.33 26.29
CA VAL A 172 17.36 -3.96 25.08
C VAL A 172 18.11 -2.80 24.44
N SER A 173 18.51 -2.93 23.18
CA SER A 173 19.27 -1.87 22.51
C SER A 173 18.90 -1.66 21.05
N LEU A 174 18.97 -0.40 20.62
CA LEU A 174 19.05 -0.03 19.22
C LEU A 174 20.53 0.11 18.87
N ALA A 175 20.95 -0.53 17.79
CA ALA A 175 22.35 -0.57 17.39
C ALA A 175 22.48 -0.54 15.87
N SER A 176 23.68 -0.22 15.40
CA SER A 176 24.02 -0.30 13.97
C SER A 176 23.76 -1.68 13.39
N SER A 177 23.58 -1.78 12.06
CA SER A 177 23.34 -3.05 11.33
C SER A 177 24.24 -4.22 11.75
N ASN A 178 25.54 -3.95 11.97
CA ASN A 178 26.54 -4.92 12.38
C ASN A 178 26.66 -5.10 13.91
N GLY A 179 25.94 -4.30 14.69
CA GLY A 179 25.98 -4.27 16.15
C GLY A 179 27.22 -3.65 16.79
N SER A 180 28.12 -3.04 16.02
CA SER A 180 29.36 -2.45 16.57
C SER A 180 29.12 -1.15 17.33
N GLN A 181 28.04 -0.43 17.04
CA GLN A 181 27.69 0.82 17.69
C GLN A 181 26.30 0.71 18.33
N THR A 182 26.25 0.91 19.64
CA THR A 182 24.99 1.07 20.38
C THR A 182 24.51 2.51 20.27
N LEU A 183 23.31 2.71 19.72
CA LEU A 183 22.66 4.02 19.56
C LEU A 183 21.87 4.39 20.81
N SER A 184 21.20 3.40 21.41
CA SER A 184 20.48 3.51 22.68
C SER A 184 20.38 2.16 23.34
N SER A 185 20.27 2.13 24.67
CA SER A 185 20.10 0.89 25.42
C SER A 185 19.45 1.12 26.77
N SER A 186 18.66 0.15 27.22
CA SER A 186 18.12 0.07 28.57
C SER A 186 18.17 -1.38 29.06
N ASN A 187 18.20 -1.59 30.38
CA ASN A 187 18.21 -2.92 30.97
C ASN A 187 16.84 -3.24 31.58
N ILE A 188 16.32 -4.42 31.26
CA ILE A 188 15.19 -5.03 31.94
C ILE A 188 15.76 -5.96 33.00
N ILE A 189 15.68 -5.53 34.26
CA ILE A 189 16.12 -6.29 35.42
C ILE A 189 14.88 -6.65 36.23
N ALA A 190 14.61 -7.95 36.38
CA ALA A 190 13.46 -8.44 37.13
C ALA A 190 13.80 -9.70 37.90
N ALA A 191 13.29 -9.81 39.13
CA ALA A 191 13.42 -11.03 39.92
C ALA A 191 12.54 -12.14 39.33
N SER A 192 12.87 -13.40 39.62
CA SER A 192 12.09 -14.54 39.10
C SER A 192 10.62 -14.49 39.54
N SER A 193 10.30 -13.92 40.70
CA SER A 193 8.92 -13.72 41.15
C SER A 193 8.11 -12.82 40.22
N ASP A 194 8.76 -11.84 39.61
CA ASP A 194 8.11 -10.80 38.80
C ASP A 194 7.88 -11.28 37.36
N VAL A 195 8.67 -12.25 36.89
CA VAL A 195 8.62 -12.77 35.52
C VAL A 195 8.38 -14.29 35.43
N SER A 196 8.02 -14.94 36.54
CA SER A 196 7.62 -16.37 36.56
C SER A 196 6.41 -16.66 35.67
N ASN A 197 5.56 -15.64 35.46
CA ASN A 197 4.49 -15.59 34.48
C ASN A 197 4.82 -14.55 33.41
N TRP A 198 4.16 -14.67 32.25
CA TRP A 198 4.27 -13.69 31.17
C TRP A 198 3.93 -12.29 31.66
N THR A 199 4.90 -11.39 31.49
CA THR A 199 4.83 -10.03 31.99
C THR A 199 5.15 -9.05 30.87
N LYS A 200 4.27 -8.08 30.66
CA LYS A 200 4.50 -6.97 29.71
C LYS A 200 5.54 -6.03 30.30
N VAL A 201 6.56 -5.71 29.51
CA VAL A 201 7.60 -4.75 29.85
C VAL A 201 7.67 -3.69 28.76
N GLU A 202 7.87 -2.45 29.18
CA GLU A 202 8.03 -1.29 28.31
C GLU A 202 9.33 -0.58 28.65
N VAL A 203 10.10 -0.22 27.62
CA VAL A 203 11.29 0.63 27.74
C VAL A 203 11.25 1.74 26.70
N LEU A 204 11.67 2.93 27.11
CA LEU A 204 11.87 4.07 26.22
C LEU A 204 13.36 4.20 25.89
N LEU A 205 13.66 4.22 24.59
CA LEU A 205 15.02 4.32 24.07
C LEU A 205 15.17 5.64 23.32
N GLU A 206 15.80 6.63 23.93
CA GLU A 206 16.22 7.85 23.24
C GLU A 206 17.55 7.60 22.51
N SER A 207 17.58 7.84 21.20
CA SER A 207 18.78 7.57 20.40
C SER A 207 19.84 8.65 20.54
N LYS A 208 21.09 8.25 20.71
CA LYS A 208 22.25 9.15 20.81
C LYS A 208 22.88 9.48 19.46
N ALA A 209 22.50 8.78 18.39
CA ALA A 209 23.01 8.98 17.05
C ALA A 209 21.97 8.57 15.99
N THR A 210 22.17 9.03 14.76
CA THR A 210 21.36 8.61 13.61
C THR A 210 22.04 7.45 12.90
N ASP A 211 21.28 6.38 12.63
CA ASP A 211 21.65 5.29 11.73
C ASP A 211 20.39 4.77 11.04
N HIS A 212 20.38 4.87 9.71
CA HIS A 212 19.24 4.55 8.87
C HIS A 212 19.06 3.05 8.60
N ASN A 213 20.03 2.22 8.99
CA ASN A 213 20.06 0.78 8.79
C ASN A 213 20.32 0.05 10.12
N SER A 214 19.64 0.49 11.18
CA SER A 214 19.81 -0.06 12.53
C SER A 214 19.06 -1.38 12.73
N ARG A 215 19.27 -1.99 13.89
CA ARG A 215 18.56 -3.19 14.37
C ARG A 215 18.21 -3.08 15.86
N LEU A 216 17.16 -3.80 16.27
CA LEU A 216 16.84 -4.04 17.67
C LEU A 216 17.60 -5.28 18.17
N GLN A 217 18.19 -5.22 19.37
CA GLN A 217 18.88 -6.35 20.00
C GLN A 217 18.32 -6.60 21.40
N LEU A 218 18.18 -7.88 21.75
CA LEU A 218 17.92 -8.37 23.09
C LEU A 218 19.08 -9.27 23.50
N THR A 219 19.94 -8.79 24.39
CA THR A 219 21.13 -9.55 24.84
C THR A 219 21.21 -9.68 26.35
N THR A 220 21.92 -10.70 26.82
CA THR A 220 22.25 -10.86 28.23
C THR A 220 23.61 -11.52 28.40
N THR A 221 24.21 -11.32 29.57
CA THR A 221 25.42 -12.02 30.00
C THR A 221 25.13 -13.02 31.12
N ARG A 222 23.85 -13.25 31.44
CA ARG A 222 23.45 -14.16 32.52
C ARG A 222 23.02 -15.51 31.96
N LYS A 223 23.52 -16.57 32.57
CA LYS A 223 23.07 -17.92 32.26
C LYS A 223 21.61 -18.09 32.68
N GLY A 224 20.82 -18.76 31.84
CA GLY A 224 19.44 -19.07 32.17
C GLY A 224 18.52 -19.23 30.97
N VAL A 225 17.23 -19.40 31.24
CA VAL A 225 16.19 -19.51 30.20
C VAL A 225 15.25 -18.32 30.25
N ILE A 226 15.10 -17.64 29.11
CA ILE A 226 14.24 -16.47 28.94
C ILE A 226 13.32 -16.72 27.76
N TRP A 227 12.02 -16.50 27.95
CA TRP A 227 11.06 -16.46 26.86
C TRP A 227 10.72 -15.02 26.51
N PHE A 228 10.59 -14.75 25.22
CA PHE A 228 10.12 -13.49 24.67
C PHE A 228 8.92 -13.71 23.76
N ASP A 229 8.00 -12.76 23.78
CA ASP A 229 6.84 -12.75 22.90
C ASP A 229 6.40 -11.29 22.61
N GLN A 230 5.69 -11.09 21.51
CA GLN A 230 5.10 -9.82 21.08
C GLN A 230 6.07 -8.64 21.25
N VAL A 231 7.20 -8.68 20.54
CA VAL A 231 8.26 -7.67 20.63
C VAL A 231 8.01 -6.56 19.60
N SER A 232 7.58 -5.39 20.04
CA SER A 232 7.31 -4.21 19.21
C SER A 232 8.34 -3.12 19.48
N ALA A 233 8.72 -2.38 18.44
CA ALA A 233 9.46 -1.13 18.58
C ALA A 233 8.86 -0.08 17.64
N MET A 234 8.29 0.99 18.22
CA MET A 234 7.71 2.09 17.44
C MET A 234 8.33 3.43 17.84
N PRO A 235 8.54 4.36 16.90
CA PRO A 235 8.83 5.75 17.24
C PRO A 235 7.65 6.34 18.02
N LEU A 236 7.93 7.18 19.02
CA LEU A 236 6.86 7.90 19.73
C LEU A 236 6.21 8.99 18.87
N ASP A 237 6.95 9.53 17.90
CA ASP A 237 6.54 10.66 17.09
C ASP A 237 5.93 10.18 15.75
N THR A 238 4.89 9.36 15.80
CA THR A 238 4.12 8.94 14.62
C THR A 238 3.21 10.07 14.11
N TYR A 239 2.70 9.95 12.88
CA TYR A 239 1.78 10.94 12.30
C TYR A 239 0.55 11.09 13.20
N LYS A 240 0.34 12.29 13.73
CA LYS A 240 -0.70 12.63 14.73
C LYS A 240 -0.74 11.73 15.99
N GLY A 241 0.27 10.89 16.20
CA GLY A 241 0.27 9.88 17.27
C GLY A 241 -0.52 8.60 16.95
N HIS A 242 -0.98 8.42 15.71
CA HIS A 242 -1.86 7.31 15.31
C HIS A 242 -1.12 6.09 14.72
N GLY A 243 0.21 6.02 14.85
CA GLY A 243 0.97 4.81 14.46
C GLY A 243 1.55 4.80 13.05
N PHE A 244 1.31 5.84 12.24
CA PHE A 244 1.83 5.93 10.86
C PHE A 244 3.18 6.64 10.77
N ARG A 245 3.98 6.27 9.76
CA ARG A 245 5.20 6.99 9.36
C ARG A 245 4.82 8.34 8.76
N LYS A 246 5.31 9.41 9.38
CA LYS A 246 4.96 10.80 9.04
C LYS A 246 5.25 11.13 7.58
N GLU A 247 6.44 10.78 7.13
CA GLU A 247 6.95 11.16 5.82
C GLU A 247 6.22 10.47 4.66
N LEU A 248 5.66 9.27 4.89
CA LEU A 248 4.83 8.58 3.90
C LEU A 248 3.40 9.13 3.90
N VAL A 249 2.82 9.42 5.07
CA VAL A 249 1.51 10.08 5.15
C VAL A 249 1.54 11.49 4.54
N GLU A 250 2.63 12.24 4.72
CA GLU A 250 2.80 13.57 4.12
C GLU A 250 2.78 13.54 2.58
N MET A 251 3.28 12.47 1.96
CA MET A 251 3.13 12.25 0.52
C MET A 251 1.66 12.00 0.15
N LEU A 252 0.90 11.26 0.96
CA LEU A 252 -0.53 11.06 0.73
C LEU A 252 -1.33 12.35 0.88
N VAL A 253 -1.07 13.15 1.93
CA VAL A 253 -1.69 14.46 2.12
C VAL A 253 -1.47 15.38 0.92
N SER A 254 -0.28 15.30 0.30
CA SER A 254 0.07 16.11 -0.87
C SER A 254 -0.75 15.76 -2.12
N LEU A 255 -1.33 14.55 -2.19
CA LEU A 255 -2.24 14.14 -3.26
C LEU A 255 -3.67 14.68 -3.07
N LYS A 256 -4.00 15.21 -1.89
CA LYS A 256 -5.35 15.68 -1.50
C LYS A 256 -6.46 14.64 -1.82
N PRO A 257 -6.30 13.39 -1.36
CA PRO A 257 -7.23 12.34 -1.72
C PRO A 257 -8.61 12.61 -1.13
N ARG A 258 -9.65 12.25 -1.87
CA ARG A 258 -11.05 12.42 -1.42
C ARG A 258 -11.66 11.13 -0.88
N PHE A 259 -11.00 10.01 -1.16
CA PHE A 259 -11.32 8.72 -0.60
C PHE A 259 -10.05 7.86 -0.49
N ILE A 260 -10.13 6.79 0.29
CA ILE A 260 -9.16 5.69 0.29
C ILE A 260 -9.92 4.35 0.17
N ARG A 261 -9.59 3.58 -0.87
CA ARG A 261 -10.03 2.19 -1.06
C ARG A 261 -9.09 1.26 -0.33
N PHE A 262 -9.61 0.52 0.66
CA PHE A 262 -8.83 -0.39 1.51
C PHE A 262 -9.70 -1.56 2.01
N PRO A 263 -9.09 -2.66 2.51
CA PRO A 263 -7.68 -3.00 2.44
C PRO A 263 -7.30 -3.60 1.08
N GLY A 264 -8.21 -3.48 0.10
CA GLY A 264 -7.95 -3.44 -1.33
C GLY A 264 -7.34 -4.68 -1.96
N GLY A 265 -7.62 -4.80 -3.26
CA GLY A 265 -6.99 -5.74 -4.16
C GLY A 265 -7.12 -7.19 -3.72
N CYS A 266 -6.18 -7.98 -4.24
CA CYS A 266 -6.11 -9.41 -4.04
C CYS A 266 -5.84 -9.77 -2.56
N PHE A 267 -5.31 -8.84 -1.74
CA PHE A 267 -5.10 -9.05 -0.31
C PHE A 267 -6.41 -9.38 0.45
N VAL A 268 -7.53 -8.78 0.04
CA VAL A 268 -8.86 -9.08 0.62
C VAL A 268 -9.34 -10.50 0.26
N GLU A 269 -8.96 -11.00 -0.91
CA GLU A 269 -9.37 -12.30 -1.44
C GLU A 269 -8.51 -13.45 -0.90
N GLY A 270 -7.18 -13.26 -0.93
CA GLY A 270 -6.19 -14.32 -0.80
C GLY A 270 -6.16 -15.25 -2.03
N GLU A 271 -5.10 -16.04 -2.16
CA GLU A 271 -5.12 -17.20 -3.06
C GLU A 271 -6.17 -18.20 -2.57
N TRP A 272 -6.24 -18.40 -1.26
CA TRP A 272 -7.17 -19.29 -0.56
C TRP A 272 -7.90 -18.55 0.55
N LEU A 273 -9.19 -18.82 0.75
CA LEU A 273 -10.03 -18.14 1.76
C LEU A 273 -9.50 -18.21 3.20
N ARG A 274 -8.67 -19.22 3.51
CA ARG A 274 -7.99 -19.37 4.80
C ARG A 274 -6.96 -18.26 5.09
N ASN A 275 -6.50 -17.58 4.05
CA ASN A 275 -5.49 -16.52 4.09
C ASN A 275 -6.07 -15.16 3.66
N ALA A 276 -7.39 -15.09 3.42
CA ALA A 276 -8.10 -13.85 3.14
C ALA A 276 -8.07 -12.93 4.36
N PHE A 277 -8.02 -11.62 4.13
CA PHE A 277 -8.12 -10.61 5.20
C PHE A 277 -9.39 -10.77 6.05
N ARG A 278 -9.24 -10.79 7.39
CA ARG A 278 -10.34 -10.91 8.36
C ARG A 278 -10.39 -9.70 9.29
N TRP A 279 -11.28 -8.76 9.02
CA TRP A 279 -11.33 -7.48 9.75
C TRP A 279 -11.39 -7.63 11.29
N ARG A 280 -12.15 -8.61 11.81
CA ARG A 280 -12.27 -8.87 13.27
C ARG A 280 -10.96 -9.29 13.92
N GLU A 281 -10.06 -9.89 13.15
CA GLU A 281 -8.74 -10.32 13.62
C GLU A 281 -7.75 -9.14 13.65
N THR A 282 -8.13 -8.01 13.05
CA THR A 282 -7.30 -6.80 12.91
C THR A 282 -7.72 -5.66 13.85
N ILE A 283 -8.63 -5.91 14.78
CA ILE A 283 -9.08 -4.92 15.78
C ILE A 283 -8.74 -5.38 17.19
N GLY A 284 -8.82 -4.46 18.15
CA GLY A 284 -8.41 -4.68 19.53
C GLY A 284 -6.88 -4.56 19.74
N PRO A 285 -6.37 -4.99 20.91
CA PRO A 285 -4.95 -4.93 21.25
C PRO A 285 -4.09 -5.64 20.20
N TRP A 286 -3.01 -4.99 19.78
CA TRP A 286 -2.15 -5.48 18.69
C TRP A 286 -1.45 -6.79 19.05
N GLU A 287 -1.14 -7.00 20.32
CA GLU A 287 -0.50 -8.22 20.84
C GLU A 287 -1.39 -9.47 20.75
N GLU A 288 -2.70 -9.28 20.53
CA GLU A 288 -3.68 -10.35 20.36
C GLU A 288 -4.08 -10.60 18.90
N ARG A 289 -3.54 -9.81 17.96
CA ARG A 289 -3.85 -9.95 16.53
C ARG A 289 -3.00 -11.09 15.97
N PRO A 290 -3.60 -12.15 15.42
CA PRO A 290 -2.86 -13.32 14.96
C PRO A 290 -1.93 -12.99 13.77
N GLY A 291 -2.25 -11.97 12.98
CA GLY A 291 -1.65 -11.80 11.66
C GLY A 291 -2.10 -12.90 10.71
N HIS A 292 -1.64 -12.84 9.47
CA HIS A 292 -1.81 -13.92 8.52
C HIS A 292 -0.74 -13.91 7.44
N PHE A 293 -0.63 -15.02 6.71
CA PHE A 293 0.23 -15.10 5.55
C PHE A 293 -0.51 -14.56 4.32
N GLY A 294 -0.07 -13.41 3.80
CA GLY A 294 -0.54 -12.88 2.52
C GLY A 294 0.01 -13.75 1.39
N ASP A 295 -0.74 -14.77 1.00
CA ASP A 295 -0.30 -15.78 0.04
C ASP A 295 -0.26 -15.30 -1.42
N VAL A 296 -0.94 -14.20 -1.72
CA VAL A 296 -0.83 -13.49 -3.00
C VAL A 296 0.53 -12.82 -3.13
N TRP A 297 0.97 -12.10 -2.09
CA TRP A 297 2.18 -11.27 -2.12
C TRP A 297 3.40 -11.92 -1.45
N MET A 298 3.20 -13.09 -0.86
CA MET A 298 4.22 -14.00 -0.35
C MET A 298 5.04 -13.45 0.81
N TYR A 299 4.36 -12.80 1.76
CA TYR A 299 4.94 -12.42 3.07
C TYR A 299 3.88 -12.43 4.18
N TRP A 300 4.37 -12.43 5.42
CA TRP A 300 3.53 -12.39 6.62
C TRP A 300 3.19 -10.94 6.99
N THR A 301 1.92 -10.70 7.29
CA THR A 301 1.42 -9.47 7.93
C THR A 301 1.08 -9.78 9.38
N ASP A 302 1.48 -8.91 10.30
CA ASP A 302 1.11 -8.99 11.71
C ASP A 302 -0.27 -8.36 12.00
N ASP A 303 -0.94 -7.86 10.96
CA ASP A 303 -2.20 -7.14 10.99
C ASP A 303 -2.21 -5.98 12.00
N GLY A 304 -1.05 -5.36 12.22
CA GLY A 304 -0.91 -4.13 13.01
C GLY A 304 -1.61 -2.95 12.35
N LEU A 305 -1.60 -2.88 11.02
CA LEU A 305 -2.42 -1.98 10.23
C LEU A 305 -3.75 -2.67 9.86
N GLY A 306 -4.75 -2.49 10.71
CA GLY A 306 -6.04 -3.15 10.61
C GLY A 306 -7.19 -2.24 10.19
N TYR A 307 -8.41 -2.76 10.34
CA TYR A 307 -9.63 -2.05 9.94
C TYR A 307 -9.78 -0.68 10.63
N PHE A 308 -9.53 -0.63 11.94
CA PHE A 308 -9.60 0.61 12.72
C PHE A 308 -8.57 1.63 12.25
N GLU A 309 -7.32 1.19 12.03
CA GLU A 309 -6.25 2.07 11.63
C GLU A 309 -6.50 2.69 10.24
N PHE A 310 -7.08 1.96 9.28
CA PHE A 310 -7.47 2.56 7.99
C PHE A 310 -8.63 3.55 8.08
N LEU A 311 -9.62 3.30 8.94
CA LEU A 311 -10.68 4.28 9.22
C LEU A 311 -10.08 5.56 9.82
N GLN A 312 -9.15 5.42 10.78
CA GLN A 312 -8.42 6.55 11.36
C GLN A 312 -7.56 7.29 10.32
N LEU A 313 -6.89 6.57 9.43
CA LEU A 313 -6.10 7.16 8.33
C LEU A 313 -6.99 7.96 7.37
N SER A 314 -8.21 7.49 7.13
CA SER A 314 -9.19 8.19 6.27
C SER A 314 -9.55 9.56 6.86
N GLU A 315 -9.88 9.62 8.16
CA GLU A 315 -10.10 10.90 8.86
C GLU A 315 -8.84 11.77 8.88
N ASP A 316 -7.67 11.15 9.06
CA ASP A 316 -6.41 11.88 9.11
C ASP A 316 -6.06 12.59 7.80
N LEU A 317 -6.50 12.03 6.68
CA LEU A 317 -6.35 12.54 5.32
C LEU A 317 -7.51 13.41 4.84
N ASP A 318 -8.56 13.61 5.66
CA ASP A 318 -9.82 14.24 5.22
C ASP A 318 -10.43 13.55 3.99
N ALA A 319 -10.38 12.21 4.00
CA ALA A 319 -10.82 11.34 2.92
C ALA A 319 -11.92 10.37 3.40
N LEU A 320 -12.82 9.99 2.50
CA LEU A 320 -13.84 8.99 2.80
C LEU A 320 -13.25 7.56 2.74
N PRO A 321 -13.52 6.70 3.73
CA PRO A 321 -13.18 5.29 3.64
C PRO A 321 -14.09 4.58 2.62
N ILE A 322 -13.48 3.82 1.70
CA ILE A 322 -14.18 2.82 0.87
C ILE A 322 -13.79 1.44 1.38
N TRP A 323 -14.72 0.81 2.10
CA TRP A 323 -14.50 -0.49 2.71
C TRP A 323 -14.68 -1.62 1.70
N VAL A 324 -13.57 -2.24 1.29
CA VAL A 324 -13.54 -3.43 0.43
C VAL A 324 -13.50 -4.66 1.33
N PHE A 325 -14.37 -5.63 1.07
CA PHE A 325 -14.42 -6.84 1.90
C PHE A 325 -14.61 -8.12 1.07
N ASN A 326 -14.18 -9.24 1.66
CA ASN A 326 -14.30 -10.55 1.05
C ASN A 326 -15.77 -10.99 0.99
N ASN A 327 -16.26 -11.31 -0.21
CA ASN A 327 -17.65 -11.72 -0.46
C ASN A 327 -17.85 -13.26 -0.42
N GLY A 328 -16.92 -13.99 0.20
CA GLY A 328 -16.85 -15.44 0.19
C GLY A 328 -16.10 -16.01 -1.02
N ILE A 329 -15.22 -15.24 -1.65
CA ILE A 329 -14.43 -15.67 -2.81
C ILE A 329 -12.94 -15.38 -2.57
N SER A 330 -12.10 -16.29 -3.03
CA SER A 330 -10.66 -16.11 -3.20
C SER A 330 -10.28 -16.43 -4.65
N HIS A 331 -8.99 -16.32 -5.00
CA HIS A 331 -8.56 -16.71 -6.35
C HIS A 331 -8.93 -18.18 -6.68
N ASN A 332 -8.81 -19.09 -5.71
CA ASN A 332 -9.01 -20.53 -5.92
C ASN A 332 -10.29 -21.11 -5.29
N ASP A 333 -10.90 -20.47 -4.28
CA ASP A 333 -12.07 -20.98 -3.56
C ASP A 333 -13.29 -20.05 -3.65
N GLN A 334 -14.49 -20.63 -3.56
CA GLN A 334 -15.75 -19.88 -3.52
C GLN A 334 -16.73 -20.55 -2.55
N VAL A 335 -17.25 -19.78 -1.59
CA VAL A 335 -18.36 -20.18 -0.73
C VAL A 335 -19.63 -20.24 -1.58
N ASP A 336 -20.40 -21.32 -1.45
CA ASP A 336 -21.70 -21.44 -2.09
C ASP A 336 -22.67 -20.37 -1.56
N THR A 337 -23.48 -19.77 -2.44
CA THR A 337 -24.44 -18.73 -2.07
C THR A 337 -25.43 -19.16 -0.98
N ALA A 338 -25.75 -20.45 -0.87
CA ALA A 338 -26.59 -20.96 0.21
C ALA A 338 -25.93 -20.86 1.60
N SER A 339 -24.59 -20.78 1.65
CA SER A 339 -23.78 -20.81 2.87
C SER A 339 -23.05 -19.49 3.16
N VAL A 340 -23.29 -18.43 2.38
CA VAL A 340 -22.56 -17.15 2.48
C VAL A 340 -23.03 -16.25 3.65
N LEU A 341 -24.17 -16.57 4.27
CA LEU A 341 -24.77 -15.71 5.31
C LEU A 341 -23.85 -15.37 6.51
N PRO A 342 -22.97 -16.26 7.00
CA PRO A 342 -22.01 -15.88 8.04
C PRO A 342 -21.09 -14.74 7.61
N PHE A 343 -20.63 -14.73 6.35
CA PHE A 343 -19.82 -13.63 5.82
C PHE A 343 -20.64 -12.34 5.73
N VAL A 344 -21.93 -12.43 5.34
CA VAL A 344 -22.84 -11.28 5.33
C VAL A 344 -22.95 -10.65 6.72
N GLN A 345 -23.13 -11.47 7.76
CA GLN A 345 -23.18 -10.97 9.14
C GLN A 345 -21.85 -10.35 9.57
N GLU A 346 -20.71 -10.95 9.19
CA GLU A 346 -19.41 -10.37 9.50
C GLU A 346 -19.24 -8.94 8.99
N ILE A 347 -19.82 -8.63 7.83
CA ILE A 347 -19.74 -7.29 7.23
C ILE A 347 -20.77 -6.32 7.80
N LEU A 348 -21.98 -6.79 8.14
CA LEU A 348 -22.91 -5.93 8.89
C LEU A 348 -22.31 -5.50 10.23
N ASP A 349 -21.60 -6.42 10.89
CA ASP A 349 -20.87 -6.17 12.13
C ASP A 349 -19.70 -5.19 11.92
N SER A 350 -19.01 -5.24 10.78
CA SER A 350 -17.94 -4.26 10.47
C SER A 350 -18.53 -2.86 10.22
N ILE A 351 -19.69 -2.77 9.57
CA ILE A 351 -20.39 -1.50 9.37
C ILE A 351 -20.92 -0.97 10.71
N GLU A 352 -21.43 -1.83 11.59
CA GLU A 352 -21.83 -1.44 12.95
C GLU A 352 -20.61 -0.98 13.77
N PHE A 353 -19.44 -1.63 13.62
CA PHE A 353 -18.20 -1.15 14.23
C PHE A 353 -17.89 0.27 13.78
N ALA A 354 -17.98 0.57 12.48
CA ALA A 354 -17.67 1.89 11.95
C ALA A 354 -18.73 2.95 12.29
N ARG A 355 -20.03 2.60 12.19
CA ARG A 355 -21.14 3.57 12.22
C ARG A 355 -22.04 3.51 13.46
N GLY A 356 -21.99 2.42 14.22
CA GLY A 356 -22.89 2.16 15.34
C GLY A 356 -22.67 3.15 16.48
N ASP A 357 -23.72 3.35 17.28
CA ASP A 357 -23.66 4.10 18.54
C ASP A 357 -22.59 3.49 19.47
N PRO A 358 -21.83 4.29 20.23
CA PRO A 358 -20.85 3.77 21.18
C PRO A 358 -21.39 2.75 22.20
N ASP A 359 -22.70 2.67 22.43
CA ASP A 359 -23.31 1.66 23.31
C ASP A 359 -23.78 0.38 22.56
N SER A 360 -23.60 0.33 21.24
CA SER A 360 -23.95 -0.83 20.42
C SER A 360 -22.92 -1.96 20.54
N THR A 361 -23.22 -3.14 20.01
CA THR A 361 -22.34 -4.33 20.15
C THR A 361 -20.95 -4.04 19.59
N TRP A 362 -20.89 -3.49 18.38
CA TRP A 362 -19.62 -3.20 17.72
C TRP A 362 -19.17 -1.75 17.85
N GLY A 363 -20.10 -0.80 18.03
CA GLY A 363 -19.75 0.57 18.36
C GLY A 363 -19.04 0.71 19.70
N SER A 364 -19.38 -0.13 20.69
CA SER A 364 -18.66 -0.18 21.98
C SER A 364 -17.24 -0.70 21.86
N VAL A 365 -16.96 -1.59 20.90
CA VAL A 365 -15.59 -2.02 20.61
C VAL A 365 -14.79 -0.87 20.01
N ARG A 366 -15.34 -0.13 19.05
CA ARG A 366 -14.72 1.09 18.49
C ARG A 366 -14.45 2.13 19.59
N ALA A 367 -15.45 2.39 20.44
CA ALA A 367 -15.33 3.33 21.55
C ALA A 367 -14.24 2.92 22.56
N ALA A 368 -14.16 1.63 22.90
CA ALA A 368 -13.12 1.09 23.79
C ALA A 368 -11.71 1.16 23.18
N MET A 369 -11.60 1.18 21.85
CA MET A 369 -10.36 1.43 21.12
C MET A 369 -9.97 2.91 21.06
N GLY A 370 -10.75 3.80 21.69
CA GLY A 370 -10.44 5.23 21.84
C GLY A 370 -11.17 6.15 20.87
N HIS A 371 -12.09 5.64 20.06
CA HIS A 371 -12.86 6.44 19.09
C HIS A 371 -14.38 6.23 19.27
N PRO A 372 -15.03 7.00 20.16
CA PRO A 372 -16.45 6.82 20.44
C PRO A 372 -17.37 7.30 19.31
N GLU A 373 -16.92 8.24 18.47
CA GLU A 373 -17.75 8.79 17.40
C GLU A 373 -17.82 7.84 16.19
N PRO A 374 -18.95 7.79 15.47
CA PRO A 374 -19.03 7.05 14.21
C PRO A 374 -18.07 7.60 13.14
N PHE A 375 -17.42 6.70 12.40
CA PHE A 375 -16.69 7.06 11.18
C PHE A 375 -17.66 7.35 10.02
N ASP A 376 -17.23 8.21 9.10
CA ASP A 376 -18.01 8.60 7.91
C ASP A 376 -17.94 7.56 6.77
N LEU A 377 -18.45 6.34 7.04
CA LEU A 377 -18.46 5.24 6.08
C LEU A 377 -19.69 5.31 5.16
N ARG A 378 -19.51 5.87 3.96
CA ARG A 378 -20.57 6.02 2.95
C ARG A 378 -20.50 5.03 1.79
N TYR A 379 -19.35 4.36 1.60
CA TYR A 379 -19.07 3.50 0.45
C TYR A 379 -18.53 2.16 0.89
N VAL A 380 -19.04 1.10 0.25
CA VAL A 380 -18.53 -0.26 0.41
C VAL A 380 -18.42 -0.97 -0.93
N ALA A 381 -17.42 -1.83 -1.08
CA ALA A 381 -17.22 -2.67 -2.27
C ALA A 381 -17.35 -4.16 -1.92
N ILE A 382 -18.22 -4.87 -2.65
CA ILE A 382 -18.54 -6.28 -2.39
C ILE A 382 -17.60 -7.18 -3.21
N GLY A 383 -16.42 -7.48 -2.66
CA GLY A 383 -15.38 -8.28 -3.31
C GLY A 383 -14.31 -7.45 -4.04
N ASN A 384 -13.47 -8.15 -4.79
CA ASN A 384 -12.43 -7.59 -5.66
C ASN A 384 -12.31 -8.49 -6.90
N GLU A 385 -12.31 -7.91 -8.12
CA GLU A 385 -12.13 -8.63 -9.41
C GLU A 385 -12.98 -9.91 -9.65
N ASP A 386 -14.06 -10.09 -8.89
CA ASP A 386 -14.78 -11.35 -8.78
C ASP A 386 -15.84 -11.58 -9.86
N CYS A 387 -16.14 -10.59 -10.72
CA CYS A 387 -17.34 -10.62 -11.56
C CYS A 387 -17.51 -11.89 -12.40
N SER A 388 -16.39 -12.47 -12.86
CA SER A 388 -16.36 -13.69 -13.66
C SER A 388 -16.54 -15.00 -12.85
N LYS A 389 -16.46 -14.92 -11.52
CA LYS A 389 -16.53 -16.07 -10.62
C LYS A 389 -17.96 -16.57 -10.51
N LYS A 390 -18.10 -17.91 -10.52
CA LYS A 390 -19.39 -18.62 -10.54
C LYS A 390 -20.38 -18.12 -9.47
N ASN A 391 -19.93 -17.94 -8.23
CA ASN A 391 -20.80 -17.60 -7.11
C ASN A 391 -20.93 -16.10 -6.85
N TYR A 392 -20.18 -15.25 -7.58
CA TYR A 392 -20.15 -13.80 -7.33
C TYR A 392 -21.53 -13.18 -7.32
N ARG A 393 -22.29 -13.36 -8.41
CA ARG A 393 -23.62 -12.76 -8.54
C ARG A 393 -24.57 -13.18 -7.41
N GLY A 394 -24.54 -14.45 -7.02
CA GLY A 394 -25.37 -14.97 -5.94
C GLY A 394 -24.98 -14.38 -4.59
N ASN A 395 -23.68 -14.36 -4.29
CA ASN A 395 -23.12 -13.81 -3.06
C ASN A 395 -23.38 -12.30 -2.99
N TYR A 396 -23.05 -11.56 -4.04
CA TYR A 396 -23.28 -10.13 -4.19
C TYR A 396 -24.71 -9.74 -3.80
N LEU A 397 -25.72 -10.43 -4.34
CA LEU A 397 -27.12 -10.12 -4.02
C LEU A 397 -27.45 -10.34 -2.55
N LYS A 398 -26.83 -11.32 -1.88
CA LYS A 398 -27.01 -11.54 -0.43
C LYS A 398 -26.45 -10.37 0.39
N PHE A 399 -25.23 -9.93 0.06
CA PHE A 399 -24.63 -8.74 0.70
C PHE A 399 -25.42 -7.47 0.39
N TYR A 400 -25.73 -7.22 -0.88
CA TYR A 400 -26.44 -6.03 -1.34
C TYR A 400 -27.75 -5.81 -0.56
N TYR A 401 -28.62 -6.82 -0.53
CA TYR A 401 -29.93 -6.68 0.13
C TYR A 401 -29.81 -6.58 1.65
N ALA A 402 -28.84 -7.27 2.26
CA ALA A 402 -28.61 -7.16 3.70
C ALA A 402 -28.10 -5.76 4.08
N ILE A 403 -27.12 -5.24 3.35
CA ILE A 403 -26.54 -3.91 3.58
C ILE A 403 -27.57 -2.83 3.31
N LYS A 404 -28.25 -2.83 2.14
CA LYS A 404 -29.30 -1.83 1.87
C LYS A 404 -30.49 -1.93 2.83
N GLY A 405 -30.75 -3.11 3.39
CA GLY A 405 -31.79 -3.29 4.40
C GLY A 405 -31.45 -2.63 5.75
N ALA A 406 -30.18 -2.74 6.18
CA ALA A 406 -29.71 -2.17 7.45
C ALA A 406 -29.24 -0.70 7.33
N TYR A 407 -28.62 -0.36 6.20
CA TYR A 407 -27.94 0.91 5.92
C TYR A 407 -28.30 1.39 4.49
N PRO A 408 -29.54 1.85 4.26
CA PRO A 408 -30.03 2.18 2.92
C PRO A 408 -29.27 3.34 2.24
N ASP A 409 -28.57 4.16 3.02
CA ASP A 409 -27.78 5.32 2.60
C ASP A 409 -26.37 4.95 2.11
N ILE A 410 -25.86 3.75 2.42
CA ILE A 410 -24.54 3.31 1.95
C ILE A 410 -24.58 3.05 0.45
N ASN A 411 -23.63 3.63 -0.28
CA ASN A 411 -23.40 3.35 -1.69
C ASN A 411 -22.61 2.05 -1.85
N ILE A 412 -23.12 1.16 -2.69
CA ILE A 412 -22.55 -0.16 -2.93
C ILE A 412 -21.90 -0.19 -4.31
N ILE A 413 -20.62 -0.55 -4.32
CA ILE A 413 -19.80 -0.76 -5.52
C ILE A 413 -19.84 -2.24 -5.91
N SER A 414 -20.20 -2.52 -7.16
CA SER A 414 -20.06 -3.84 -7.79
C SER A 414 -18.69 -3.97 -8.47
N ASN A 415 -18.05 -5.14 -8.43
CA ASN A 415 -16.81 -5.41 -9.17
C ASN A 415 -17.04 -5.84 -10.63
N CYS A 416 -18.29 -5.80 -11.10
CA CYS A 416 -18.59 -6.02 -12.51
C CYS A 416 -18.47 -4.72 -13.29
N ASP A 417 -17.69 -4.71 -14.36
CA ASP A 417 -17.59 -3.57 -15.26
C ASP A 417 -18.93 -3.27 -15.96
N GLY A 418 -19.48 -2.08 -15.69
CA GLY A 418 -20.71 -1.54 -16.28
C GLY A 418 -20.49 -0.57 -17.44
N SER A 419 -19.25 -0.33 -17.88
CA SER A 419 -18.87 0.73 -18.83
C SER A 419 -19.43 0.55 -20.23
N SER A 420 -19.55 -0.71 -20.67
CA SER A 420 -20.01 -1.08 -22.02
C SER A 420 -21.29 -1.92 -22.02
N ARG A 421 -21.64 -2.53 -20.89
CA ARG A 421 -22.80 -3.39 -20.73
C ARG A 421 -23.54 -3.04 -19.45
N LYS A 422 -24.87 -2.99 -19.53
CA LYS A 422 -25.69 -2.79 -18.35
C LYS A 422 -25.51 -3.95 -17.38
N LEU A 423 -25.30 -3.63 -16.10
CA LEU A 423 -25.29 -4.62 -15.03
C LEU A 423 -26.63 -5.38 -14.95
N ASP A 424 -26.55 -6.66 -14.61
CA ASP A 424 -27.70 -7.56 -14.45
C ASP A 424 -28.17 -7.70 -12.98
N HIS A 425 -27.65 -6.83 -12.12
CA HIS A 425 -27.91 -6.70 -10.69
C HIS A 425 -27.85 -5.22 -10.30
N PRO A 426 -28.47 -4.81 -9.17
CA PRO A 426 -28.45 -3.42 -8.72
C PRO A 426 -27.08 -3.06 -8.15
N ALA A 427 -26.63 -1.83 -8.36
CA ALA A 427 -25.43 -1.24 -7.76
C ALA A 427 -25.56 0.29 -7.78
N ASP A 428 -24.85 1.00 -6.91
CA ASP A 428 -24.79 2.47 -6.95
C ASP A 428 -23.59 2.94 -7.80
N LEU A 429 -22.50 2.16 -7.77
CA LEU A 429 -21.30 2.32 -8.58
C LEU A 429 -20.83 0.96 -9.12
N TYR A 430 -20.01 0.99 -10.16
CA TYR A 430 -19.34 -0.19 -10.69
C TYR A 430 -17.84 0.02 -10.79
N ASP A 431 -17.09 -1.05 -10.58
CA ASP A 431 -15.64 -1.06 -10.59
C ASP A 431 -15.09 -1.22 -12.02
N PHE A 432 -14.01 -0.52 -12.33
CA PHE A 432 -13.28 -0.61 -13.58
C PHE A 432 -11.79 -0.66 -13.30
N HIS A 433 -11.13 -1.74 -13.71
CA HIS A 433 -9.70 -1.96 -13.52
C HIS A 433 -8.99 -1.98 -14.87
N ILE A 434 -7.82 -1.33 -14.95
CA ILE A 434 -6.99 -1.41 -16.16
C ILE A 434 -5.48 -1.35 -15.89
N TYR A 435 -4.80 -2.42 -16.26
CA TYR A 435 -3.34 -2.48 -16.33
C TYR A 435 -2.92 -2.78 -17.77
N THR A 436 -2.23 -1.85 -18.42
CA THR A 436 -1.94 -1.97 -19.87
C THR A 436 -0.68 -1.23 -20.29
N SER A 437 -0.33 -1.26 -21.58
CA SER A 437 0.83 -0.52 -22.13
C SER A 437 0.56 0.99 -22.17
N ALA A 438 1.62 1.79 -22.31
CA ALA A 438 1.50 3.24 -22.39
C ALA A 438 0.62 3.68 -23.57
N ASN A 439 0.83 3.08 -24.75
CA ASN A 439 0.04 3.40 -25.93
C ASN A 439 -1.46 3.10 -25.73
N ASN A 440 -1.77 1.94 -25.14
CA ASN A 440 -3.16 1.57 -24.89
C ASN A 440 -3.80 2.50 -23.85
N MET A 441 -3.11 2.75 -22.73
CA MET A 441 -3.60 3.65 -21.67
C MET A 441 -3.90 5.04 -22.23
N PHE A 442 -2.99 5.60 -23.03
CA PHE A 442 -3.20 6.92 -23.63
C PHE A 442 -4.42 6.92 -24.57
N SER A 443 -4.59 5.87 -25.40
CA SER A 443 -5.77 5.73 -26.28
C SER A 443 -7.09 5.62 -25.52
N MET A 444 -7.05 5.18 -24.26
CA MET A 444 -8.21 5.05 -23.39
C MET A 444 -8.70 6.39 -22.83
N ALA A 445 -8.13 7.54 -23.21
CA ALA A 445 -8.72 8.85 -22.96
C ALA A 445 -10.18 8.97 -23.47
N HIS A 446 -10.58 8.12 -24.40
CA HIS A 446 -11.95 8.03 -24.93
C HIS A 446 -12.80 6.90 -24.32
N GLN A 447 -12.28 6.17 -23.33
CA GLN A 447 -12.90 4.95 -22.78
C GLN A 447 -14.36 5.15 -22.38
N PHE A 448 -14.67 6.28 -21.75
CA PHE A 448 -16.00 6.59 -21.22
C PHE A 448 -16.83 7.52 -22.10
N ASP A 449 -16.31 7.96 -23.26
CA ASP A 449 -17.00 8.90 -24.15
C ASP A 449 -18.38 8.39 -24.59
N HIS A 450 -18.53 7.07 -24.73
CA HIS A 450 -19.77 6.41 -25.17
C HIS A 450 -20.49 5.63 -24.06
N THR A 451 -20.02 5.70 -22.82
CA THR A 451 -20.67 5.04 -21.69
C THR A 451 -22.08 5.61 -21.50
N PRO A 452 -23.12 4.78 -21.25
CA PRO A 452 -24.46 5.28 -21.02
C PRO A 452 -24.53 6.25 -19.83
N ARG A 453 -25.13 7.43 -20.03
CA ARG A 453 -25.37 8.44 -18.95
C ARG A 453 -26.58 8.07 -18.07
N THR A 454 -26.91 6.79 -18.04
CA THR A 454 -28.06 6.23 -17.32
C THR A 454 -27.57 4.99 -16.59
N GLY A 455 -27.75 4.94 -15.28
CA GLY A 455 -27.32 3.82 -14.44
C GLY A 455 -26.18 4.20 -13.49
N PRO A 456 -25.52 3.20 -12.88
CA PRO A 456 -24.42 3.41 -11.95
C PRO A 456 -23.23 4.06 -12.65
N LYS A 457 -22.48 4.90 -11.92
CA LYS A 457 -21.25 5.52 -12.44
C LYS A 457 -20.03 4.61 -12.22
N ALA A 458 -18.98 4.85 -12.99
CA ALA A 458 -17.70 4.16 -12.86
C ALA A 458 -16.94 4.62 -11.61
N PHE A 459 -16.36 3.65 -10.91
CA PHE A 459 -15.21 3.81 -10.05
C PHE A 459 -14.02 3.14 -10.77
N VAL A 460 -13.10 3.93 -11.30
CA VAL A 460 -11.84 3.45 -11.87
C VAL A 460 -10.88 3.12 -10.72
N SER A 461 -11.14 2.03 -10.01
CA SER A 461 -10.53 1.80 -8.71
C SER A 461 -9.07 1.35 -8.77
N GLU A 462 -8.64 0.85 -9.93
CA GLU A 462 -7.27 0.49 -10.21
C GLU A 462 -6.91 0.86 -11.65
N TYR A 463 -5.86 1.66 -11.82
CA TYR A 463 -5.21 1.82 -13.11
C TYR A 463 -3.70 2.06 -12.96
N ALA A 464 -2.94 1.54 -13.91
CA ALA A 464 -1.54 1.92 -14.15
C ALA A 464 -1.07 1.44 -15.53
N VAL A 465 -0.09 2.14 -16.10
CA VAL A 465 0.72 1.53 -17.16
C VAL A 465 1.64 0.51 -16.52
N THR A 466 1.76 -0.68 -17.11
CA THR A 466 2.56 -1.78 -16.56
C THR A 466 3.52 -2.39 -17.61
N GLY A 467 4.33 -3.35 -17.17
CA GLY A 467 5.25 -4.06 -18.04
C GLY A 467 6.45 -3.21 -18.46
N LYS A 468 6.91 -3.39 -19.71
CA LYS A 468 8.17 -2.80 -20.20
C LYS A 468 8.14 -1.27 -20.28
N ASP A 469 6.98 -0.69 -20.54
CA ASP A 469 6.83 0.76 -20.68
C ASP A 469 6.99 1.45 -19.33
N ALA A 470 6.49 0.82 -18.26
CA ALA A 470 6.55 1.36 -16.92
C ALA A 470 7.89 1.12 -16.22
N VAL A 471 8.51 -0.05 -16.41
CA VAL A 471 9.68 -0.50 -15.62
C VAL A 471 9.37 -0.38 -14.12
N THR A 472 9.94 0.61 -13.42
CA THR A 472 9.71 0.91 -11.99
C THR A 472 9.01 2.25 -11.76
N GLY A 473 8.45 2.86 -12.81
CA GLY A 473 7.81 4.18 -12.81
C GLY A 473 8.48 5.12 -13.82
N SER A 474 8.14 4.97 -15.11
CA SER A 474 8.73 5.75 -16.20
C SER A 474 7.95 7.04 -16.48
N PHE A 475 8.61 8.00 -17.13
CA PHE A 475 7.94 9.22 -17.59
C PHE A 475 6.94 8.93 -18.72
N LEU A 476 7.22 7.92 -19.56
CA LEU A 476 6.31 7.47 -20.63
C LEU A 476 4.97 6.97 -20.05
N ALA A 477 5.03 6.15 -19.00
CA ALA A 477 3.87 5.67 -18.26
C ALA A 477 3.03 6.84 -17.72
N ALA A 478 3.68 7.79 -17.05
CA ALA A 478 3.03 8.97 -16.49
C ALA A 478 2.35 9.86 -17.55
N LEU A 479 2.97 10.08 -18.73
CA LEU A 479 2.33 10.82 -19.83
C LEU A 479 1.09 10.10 -20.34
N ALA A 480 1.18 8.78 -20.53
CA ALA A 480 0.05 7.97 -20.96
C ALA A 480 -1.12 8.02 -19.96
N GLU A 481 -0.81 7.87 -18.68
CA GLU A 481 -1.77 7.98 -17.57
C GLU A 481 -2.39 9.37 -17.49
N ALA A 482 -1.62 10.44 -17.69
CA ALA A 482 -2.17 11.80 -17.74
C ALA A 482 -3.18 11.98 -18.88
N GLY A 483 -2.95 11.35 -20.04
CA GLY A 483 -3.92 11.31 -21.14
C GLY A 483 -5.21 10.60 -20.74
N PHE A 484 -5.10 9.44 -20.10
CA PHE A 484 -6.24 8.71 -19.56
C PHE A 484 -7.03 9.53 -18.53
N LEU A 485 -6.35 10.19 -17.58
CA LEU A 485 -6.98 11.04 -16.56
C LEU A 485 -7.70 12.25 -17.13
N ILE A 486 -7.19 12.87 -18.20
CA ILE A 486 -7.92 13.90 -18.96
C ILE A 486 -9.25 13.35 -19.50
N GLY A 487 -9.24 12.11 -19.99
CA GLY A 487 -10.44 11.39 -20.40
C GLY A 487 -11.45 11.20 -19.26
N LEU A 488 -10.96 10.87 -18.06
CA LEU A 488 -11.80 10.72 -16.86
C LEU A 488 -12.43 12.06 -16.44
N GLU A 489 -11.66 13.16 -16.42
CA GLU A 489 -12.19 14.49 -16.12
C GLU A 489 -13.30 14.91 -17.10
N ARG A 490 -13.07 14.69 -18.40
CA ARG A 490 -14.05 14.98 -19.46
C ARG A 490 -15.32 14.16 -19.31
N ASN A 491 -15.23 12.94 -18.78
CA ASN A 491 -16.34 12.02 -18.55
C ASN A 491 -16.77 11.92 -17.09
N SER A 492 -16.48 12.93 -16.27
CA SER A 492 -16.84 13.00 -14.85
C SER A 492 -18.35 13.00 -14.56
N ASP A 493 -19.20 13.04 -15.59
CA ASP A 493 -20.65 12.83 -15.50
C ASP A 493 -20.99 11.35 -15.31
N VAL A 494 -20.12 10.45 -15.79
CA VAL A 494 -20.27 8.99 -15.69
C VAL A 494 -19.14 8.32 -14.92
N VAL A 495 -18.05 9.03 -14.61
CA VAL A 495 -16.97 8.58 -13.73
C VAL A 495 -17.06 9.33 -12.42
N GLU A 496 -17.23 8.60 -11.31
CA GLU A 496 -17.38 9.17 -9.97
C GLU A 496 -16.05 9.21 -9.20
N MET A 497 -15.21 8.19 -9.36
CA MET A 497 -14.00 7.96 -8.57
C MET A 497 -12.90 7.32 -9.42
N ALA A 498 -11.64 7.59 -9.09
CA ALA A 498 -10.46 7.04 -9.73
C ALA A 498 -9.25 7.00 -8.77
N SER A 499 -8.51 5.89 -8.79
CA SER A 499 -7.29 5.71 -7.99
C SER A 499 -6.21 4.92 -8.72
N TYR A 500 -4.98 5.43 -8.68
CA TYR A 500 -3.80 4.75 -9.19
C TYR A 500 -3.43 3.56 -8.29
N ALA A 501 -2.99 2.45 -8.88
CA ALA A 501 -2.60 1.26 -8.14
C ALA A 501 -1.35 0.56 -8.75
N PRO A 502 -0.45 -0.02 -7.94
CA PRO A 502 -0.34 0.09 -6.49
C PRO A 502 0.25 1.42 -6.02
N LEU A 503 -0.06 1.81 -4.77
CA LEU A 503 0.33 3.11 -4.22
C LEU A 503 1.79 3.14 -3.72
N PHE A 504 2.26 2.06 -3.10
CA PHE A 504 3.51 2.04 -2.35
C PHE A 504 4.39 0.86 -2.74
N VAL A 505 5.70 1.07 -2.68
CA VAL A 505 6.69 -0.01 -2.80
C VAL A 505 7.94 0.23 -1.97
N ASN A 506 8.28 -0.78 -1.14
CA ASN A 506 9.58 -0.82 -0.50
C ASN A 506 10.65 -1.23 -1.54
N ALA A 507 11.69 -0.40 -1.70
CA ALA A 507 12.73 -0.61 -2.70
C ALA A 507 13.52 -1.91 -2.52
N ASN A 508 13.45 -2.54 -1.35
CA ASN A 508 14.15 -3.79 -1.05
C ASN A 508 13.37 -5.06 -1.44
N ASP A 509 12.05 -4.97 -1.65
CA ASP A 509 11.23 -6.11 -2.09
C ASP A 509 10.04 -5.66 -2.93
N ARG A 510 10.22 -5.74 -4.24
CA ARG A 510 9.22 -5.36 -5.25
C ARG A 510 8.49 -6.61 -5.74
N ARG A 511 7.26 -6.84 -5.28
CA ARG A 511 6.36 -7.91 -5.72
C ARG A 511 5.59 -7.54 -6.98
N TRP A 512 5.28 -6.25 -7.16
CA TRP A 512 4.65 -5.69 -8.34
C TRP A 512 5.32 -4.38 -8.76
N ASN A 513 5.18 -4.01 -10.03
CA ASN A 513 5.68 -2.74 -10.59
C ASN A 513 4.74 -2.24 -11.70
N PRO A 514 4.67 -0.92 -11.94
CA PRO A 514 5.26 0.17 -11.16
C PRO A 514 4.41 0.56 -9.95
N ASP A 515 4.82 1.58 -9.20
CA ASP A 515 4.12 2.09 -8.02
C ASP A 515 4.24 3.62 -7.95
N ALA A 516 3.31 4.29 -7.26
CA ALA A 516 3.35 5.75 -7.14
C ALA A 516 4.50 6.21 -6.21
N ILE A 517 4.65 5.59 -5.05
CA ILE A 517 5.58 6.02 -4.00
C ILE A 517 6.60 4.91 -3.71
N VAL A 518 7.88 5.21 -3.95
CA VAL A 518 8.99 4.32 -3.63
C VAL A 518 9.60 4.75 -2.30
N PHE A 519 9.85 3.81 -1.41
CA PHE A 519 10.45 4.11 -0.11
C PHE A 519 11.39 3.01 0.38
N ASN A 520 12.15 3.28 1.43
CA ASN A 520 12.87 2.29 2.24
C ASN A 520 12.75 2.69 3.72
N SER A 521 13.67 2.25 4.58
CA SER A 521 13.64 2.58 6.01
C SER A 521 13.65 4.10 6.28
N TRP A 522 14.28 4.92 5.43
CA TRP A 522 14.50 6.36 5.70
C TRP A 522 14.30 7.31 4.51
N GLN A 523 14.27 6.80 3.27
CA GLN A 523 14.07 7.58 2.05
C GLN A 523 12.73 7.27 1.42
N GLN A 524 12.19 8.24 0.70
CA GLN A 524 10.98 8.11 -0.08
C GLN A 524 11.00 9.12 -1.23
N TYR A 525 10.41 8.75 -2.36
CA TYR A 525 10.18 9.65 -3.48
C TYR A 525 8.95 9.20 -4.29
N GLY A 526 8.31 10.17 -4.96
CA GLY A 526 7.24 9.89 -5.91
C GLY A 526 7.81 9.58 -7.30
N THR A 527 7.32 8.52 -7.94
CA THR A 527 7.57 8.26 -9.36
C THR A 527 6.89 9.31 -10.23
N PRO A 528 7.20 9.42 -11.54
CA PRO A 528 6.47 10.32 -12.44
C PRO A 528 4.94 10.19 -12.34
N SER A 529 4.41 8.97 -12.14
CA SER A 529 2.98 8.72 -11.98
C SER A 529 2.39 9.33 -10.70
N TYR A 530 3.14 9.37 -9.58
CA TYR A 530 2.74 10.12 -8.38
C TYR A 530 2.60 11.62 -8.67
N TRP A 531 3.55 12.20 -9.40
CA TRP A 531 3.48 13.63 -9.73
C TRP A 531 2.32 13.94 -10.69
N VAL A 532 1.94 13.00 -11.55
CA VAL A 532 0.69 13.09 -12.32
C VAL A 532 -0.52 13.10 -11.39
N GLN A 533 -0.60 12.24 -10.38
CA GLN A 533 -1.70 12.28 -9.40
C GLN A 533 -1.78 13.66 -8.74
N GLN A 534 -0.64 14.18 -8.26
CA GLN A 534 -0.57 15.49 -7.64
C GLN A 534 -0.96 16.62 -8.60
N PHE A 535 -0.64 16.53 -9.88
CA PHE A 535 -1.03 17.50 -10.90
C PHE A 535 -2.56 17.60 -11.08
N PHE A 536 -3.27 16.49 -10.83
CA PHE A 536 -4.73 16.38 -10.87
C PHE A 536 -5.41 16.59 -9.52
N ALA A 537 -4.69 16.91 -8.44
CA ALA A 537 -5.25 17.06 -7.09
C ALA A 537 -6.40 18.08 -6.98
N GLU A 538 -6.38 19.15 -7.78
CA GLU A 538 -7.43 20.19 -7.76
C GLU A 538 -8.65 19.88 -8.64
N SER A 539 -8.73 18.68 -9.23
CA SER A 539 -9.82 18.35 -10.15
C SER A 539 -11.09 17.95 -9.41
N SER A 540 -10.96 17.28 -8.27
CA SER A 540 -12.08 16.86 -7.45
C SER A 540 -12.85 18.09 -6.95
N GLY A 541 -14.13 18.19 -7.28
CA GLY A 541 -14.97 19.35 -6.94
C GLY A 541 -14.76 20.59 -7.83
N ALA A 542 -13.87 20.54 -8.82
CA ALA A 542 -13.71 21.61 -9.80
C ALA A 542 -14.86 21.64 -10.82
N THR A 543 -14.89 22.67 -11.66
CA THR A 543 -15.78 22.76 -12.82
C THR A 543 -15.00 22.48 -14.09
N ILE A 544 -15.33 21.40 -14.80
CA ILE A 544 -14.78 21.12 -16.14
C ILE A 544 -15.41 22.07 -17.15
N LEU A 545 -14.58 22.74 -17.95
CA LEU A 545 -14.99 23.66 -19.00
C LEU A 545 -15.10 22.95 -20.34
N ASN A 546 -15.98 23.45 -21.21
CA ASN A 546 -16.00 23.00 -22.59
C ASN A 546 -14.74 23.50 -23.32
N ALA A 547 -13.91 22.57 -23.78
CA ALA A 547 -12.70 22.85 -24.52
C ALA A 547 -12.66 22.03 -25.81
N THR A 548 -12.26 22.67 -26.91
CA THR A 548 -12.10 22.01 -28.22
C THR A 548 -10.65 22.12 -28.67
N LEU A 549 -10.02 20.97 -28.87
CA LEU A 549 -8.67 20.88 -29.41
C LEU A 549 -8.73 20.78 -30.94
N HIS A 550 -8.03 21.68 -31.63
CA HIS A 550 -7.85 21.68 -33.07
C HIS A 550 -6.41 21.33 -33.40
N GLU A 551 -6.21 20.17 -34.01
CA GLU A 551 -4.91 19.65 -34.40
C GLU A 551 -4.94 19.07 -35.82
N ASN A 552 -3.80 19.11 -36.51
CA ASN A 552 -3.67 18.59 -37.86
C ASN A 552 -3.35 17.08 -37.90
N SER A 553 -3.04 16.47 -36.74
CA SER A 553 -2.74 15.04 -36.57
C SER A 553 -3.52 14.51 -35.36
N PRO A 554 -4.44 13.55 -35.52
CA PRO A 554 -5.54 13.33 -34.56
C PRO A 554 -5.28 12.36 -33.39
N THR A 555 -4.03 12.08 -32.96
CA THR A 555 -3.81 10.92 -32.05
C THR A 555 -2.73 11.06 -30.98
N SER A 556 -2.06 12.19 -30.82
CA SER A 556 -0.93 12.31 -29.88
C SER A 556 -1.15 13.30 -28.75
N LEU A 557 -2.29 14.01 -28.70
CA LEU A 557 -2.51 15.10 -27.76
C LEU A 557 -3.90 15.04 -27.12
N PHE A 558 -3.94 15.14 -25.79
CA PHE A 558 -5.19 15.31 -25.04
C PHE A 558 -5.10 16.54 -24.16
N ALA A 559 -6.22 17.24 -23.99
CA ALA A 559 -6.30 18.40 -23.12
C ALA A 559 -7.63 18.49 -22.38
N SER A 560 -7.59 19.03 -21.16
CA SER A 560 -8.75 19.45 -20.37
C SER A 560 -8.52 20.86 -19.82
N ALA A 561 -9.61 21.56 -19.49
CA ALA A 561 -9.56 22.85 -18.82
C ALA A 561 -10.56 22.85 -17.67
N ILE A 562 -10.08 23.11 -16.46
CA ILE A 562 -10.91 23.20 -15.25
C ILE A 562 -10.83 24.58 -14.63
N THR A 563 -11.89 24.96 -13.92
CA THR A 563 -11.88 26.09 -12.99
C THR A 563 -12.18 25.61 -11.58
N TRP A 564 -11.47 26.15 -10.60
CA TRP A 564 -11.74 25.88 -9.18
C TRP A 564 -11.43 27.11 -8.36
N GLN A 565 -12.09 27.22 -7.21
CA GLN A 565 -11.77 28.22 -6.20
C GLN A 565 -10.78 27.62 -5.21
N ASN A 566 -9.66 28.30 -4.99
CA ASN A 566 -8.72 27.88 -3.96
C ASN A 566 -9.23 28.35 -2.59
N LEU A 567 -9.50 27.41 -1.70
CA LEU A 567 -10.02 27.68 -0.35
C LEU A 567 -9.04 28.47 0.55
N LYS A 568 -7.75 28.56 0.19
CA LYS A 568 -6.75 29.28 0.99
C LYS A 568 -6.72 30.78 0.74
N ASP A 569 -7.05 31.21 -0.48
CA ASP A 569 -6.94 32.62 -0.90
C ASP A 569 -8.21 33.14 -1.58
N ASP A 570 -9.29 32.34 -1.58
CA ASP A 570 -10.59 32.60 -2.20
C ASP A 570 -10.53 32.95 -3.70
N SER A 571 -9.40 32.72 -4.37
CA SER A 571 -9.19 33.09 -5.77
C SER A 571 -9.62 31.98 -6.72
N ASN A 572 -10.18 32.38 -7.86
CA ASN A 572 -10.57 31.46 -8.93
C ASN A 572 -9.40 31.24 -9.90
N TYR A 573 -9.09 29.97 -10.17
CA TYR A 573 -8.02 29.56 -11.06
C TYR A 573 -8.57 28.86 -12.29
N LEU A 574 -7.95 29.11 -13.45
CA LEU A 574 -8.10 28.31 -14.67
C LEU A 574 -6.85 27.44 -14.81
N ARG A 575 -7.01 26.11 -14.90
CA ARG A 575 -5.92 25.17 -15.21
C ARG A 575 -6.22 24.46 -16.50
N ILE A 576 -5.28 24.55 -17.41
CA ILE A 576 -5.26 23.80 -18.66
C ILE A 576 -4.24 22.68 -18.47
N LYS A 577 -4.68 21.45 -18.68
CA LYS A 577 -3.83 20.26 -18.62
C LYS A 577 -3.69 19.73 -20.03
N VAL A 578 -2.48 19.39 -20.41
CA VAL A 578 -2.16 18.88 -21.74
C VAL A 578 -1.23 17.69 -21.56
N SER A 579 -1.57 16.56 -22.16
CA SER A 579 -0.70 15.40 -22.26
C SER A 579 -0.42 15.08 -23.72
N GLU A 580 0.85 15.00 -24.07
CA GLU A 580 1.32 14.65 -25.40
C GLU A 580 2.10 13.34 -25.34
N LEU A 581 1.70 12.36 -26.14
CA LEU A 581 2.41 11.10 -26.32
C LEU A 581 2.82 10.97 -27.78
N ALA A 582 4.10 11.21 -28.05
CA ALA A 582 4.68 10.88 -29.35
C ALA A 582 4.70 9.36 -29.51
N LEU A 583 3.99 8.83 -30.51
CA LEU A 583 4.08 7.43 -30.90
C LEU A 583 5.52 7.17 -31.36
N ILE A 584 6.27 6.36 -30.59
CA ILE A 584 7.65 5.94 -30.92
C ILE A 584 7.63 4.80 -31.93
#